data_AF-A0A2H6K761-F1
#
_entry.id   AF-A0A2H6K761-F1
#
_cell.length_a   1.000
_cell.length_b   1.000
_cell.length_c   1.000
_cell.angle_alpha   90.00
_cell.angle_beta   90.00
_cell.angle_gamma   90.00
#
_symmetry.space_group_name_H-M   'P 1'
#
loop_
_entity.id
_entity.type
_entity.pdbx_description
1 polymer ?
#
loop_
_entity_poly.entity_id
_entity_poly.type
_entity_poly.pdbx_seq_one_letter_code
_entity_poly.pdbx_strand_id
1 'polypeptide(L)'
;MTETLRVDHPLRANFITDLWRCLGGHLRVKTSRGVTVESTRLSNILEEAESTSPSSSATSNGSATTKSNAFITDRLSGDARFLLFAGGLARPVKGVQAVEGLHISLVRANITYDNEDGILEVVPTEATKLPPCPADVTAWNHYSTYTEGIEYGSFTVESHCSEHMTRLLSEYAFNEGNGNTMSAPQIGPLDAVLYVLWHWASESTNKAAISHLSTINEDVANCFSHENVKRHFGSMLIPQSHHILEGPLLDYLKSDNMSMPPCIDQITYNDVESGSDFDGYESMSDSDTNYDWSAVEPFVETLKALIAKYQSVVPSINGVFLDDALWVANMNIECTSPREVLLLLKSSTCWQELVGSKGYLTIYPGIYFRGRLQLRCFVFKNELVCVEQIFVNENFGFLAKDAQSLVGSLKSYSPRIMEVLNKAGVQSAIFDVTVSTKNGEIEMLNIYRFGSLPNGLLQLEDIYHFYYTGKSDGLKPPELADMAVVDGVLVVFVGANSSRLNKHAWCPKDIGNLSFNTHEDLIDYLRFQTQEM
;
A
#
# COMPACT_ATOMS: atom_id res chain seq x y z
N MET A 1 -15.09 34.23 31.55
CA MET A 1 -14.61 33.26 32.56
C MET A 1 -14.50 31.93 31.85
N THR A 2 -13.40 31.20 32.04
CA THR A 2 -13.22 29.88 31.41
C THR A 2 -13.48 28.78 32.42
N GLU A 3 -13.94 27.64 31.93
CA GLU A 3 -14.24 26.42 32.67
C GLU A 3 -13.52 25.25 31.98
N THR A 4 -12.97 24.33 32.77
CA THR A 4 -12.32 23.11 32.27
C THR A 4 -13.26 21.93 32.45
N LEU A 5 -13.68 21.34 31.32
CA LEU A 5 -14.52 20.17 31.24
C LEU A 5 -13.65 18.93 31.01
N ARG A 6 -13.87 17.88 31.81
CA ARG A 6 -13.17 16.60 31.64
C ARG A 6 -13.86 15.76 30.57
N VAL A 7 -13.05 15.00 29.84
CA VAL A 7 -13.53 13.96 28.92
C VAL A 7 -13.49 12.65 29.68
N ASP A 8 -14.66 12.06 29.97
CA ASP A 8 -14.76 10.84 30.79
C ASP A 8 -14.60 9.55 29.99
N HIS A 9 -14.69 9.63 28.66
CA HIS A 9 -14.63 8.49 27.74
C HIS A 9 -13.98 8.93 26.41
N PRO A 10 -13.33 8.02 25.67
CA PRO A 10 -12.83 8.36 24.34
C PRO A 10 -13.98 8.80 23.41
N LEU A 11 -13.69 9.74 22.52
CA LEU A 11 -14.66 10.31 21.58
C LEU A 11 -14.64 9.54 20.25
N ARG A 12 -15.76 9.57 19.53
CA ARG A 12 -15.85 9.13 18.13
C ARG A 12 -15.38 10.23 17.17
N ALA A 13 -14.91 9.87 15.97
CA ALA A 13 -14.44 10.83 14.97
C ALA A 13 -15.47 11.92 14.61
N ASN A 14 -16.76 11.57 14.58
CA ASN A 14 -17.86 12.49 14.26
C ASN A 14 -17.97 13.69 15.22
N PHE A 15 -17.39 13.61 16.42
CA PHE A 15 -17.29 14.75 17.34
C PHE A 15 -16.62 15.95 16.66
N ILE A 16 -15.58 15.71 15.84
CA ILE A 16 -14.84 16.77 15.13
C ILE A 16 -15.77 17.52 14.18
N THR A 17 -16.58 16.77 13.43
CA THR A 17 -17.52 17.33 12.46
C THR A 17 -18.59 18.16 13.14
N ASP A 18 -19.17 17.66 14.23
CA ASP A 18 -20.24 18.39 14.92
C ASP A 18 -19.73 19.56 15.74
N LEU A 19 -18.55 19.45 16.33
CA LEU A 19 -17.86 20.58 16.94
C LEU A 19 -17.62 21.68 15.91
N TRP A 20 -17.10 21.32 14.72
CA TRP A 20 -16.91 22.26 13.62
C TRP A 20 -18.23 22.92 13.19
N ARG A 21 -19.32 22.17 13.04
CA ARG A 21 -20.63 22.72 12.67
C ARG A 21 -21.19 23.68 13.72
N CYS A 22 -21.00 23.36 15.01
CA CYS A 22 -21.44 24.22 16.10
C CYS A 22 -20.70 25.56 16.14
N LEU A 23 -19.40 25.54 15.85
CA LEU A 23 -18.51 26.71 15.90
C LEU A 23 -18.53 27.53 14.59
N GLY A 24 -18.75 26.88 13.45
CA GLY A 24 -18.58 27.46 12.12
C GLY A 24 -17.11 27.63 11.72
N GLY A 25 -16.89 28.34 10.61
CA GLY A 25 -15.54 28.64 10.10
C GLY A 25 -14.90 27.50 9.31
N HIS A 26 -13.56 27.45 9.31
CA HIS A 26 -12.75 26.50 8.58
C HIS A 26 -12.22 25.39 9.48
N LEU A 27 -12.44 24.12 9.08
CA LEU A 27 -11.82 22.97 9.74
C LEU A 27 -10.44 22.69 9.14
N ARG A 28 -9.44 22.58 10.02
CA ARG A 28 -8.07 22.20 9.67
C ARG A 28 -7.64 20.96 10.44
N VAL A 29 -7.61 19.82 9.76
CA VAL A 29 -7.09 18.57 10.30
C VAL A 29 -5.64 18.39 9.86
N LYS A 30 -4.73 18.07 10.78
CA LYS A 30 -3.35 17.69 10.46
C LYS A 30 -3.17 16.18 10.50
N THR A 31 -2.23 15.68 9.72
CA THR A 31 -1.72 14.31 9.78
C THR A 31 -0.80 14.13 10.98
N SER A 32 -0.43 12.88 11.29
CA SER A 32 0.61 12.56 12.27
C SER A 32 1.97 13.21 11.99
N ARG A 33 2.22 13.59 10.73
CA ARG A 33 3.44 14.28 10.28
C ARG A 33 3.33 15.80 10.34
N GLY A 34 2.25 16.33 10.91
CA GLY A 34 2.01 17.78 11.04
C GLY A 34 1.56 18.48 9.75
N VAL A 35 1.32 17.73 8.67
CA VAL A 35 0.87 18.28 7.39
C VAL A 35 -0.65 18.40 7.37
N THR A 36 -1.16 19.56 6.94
CA THR A 36 -2.60 19.83 6.84
C THR A 36 -3.25 19.02 5.71
N VAL A 37 -4.40 18.42 5.99
CA VAL A 37 -5.28 17.78 5.00
C VAL A 37 -5.93 18.84 4.10
N GLU A 38 -5.97 18.61 2.80
CA GLU A 38 -6.60 19.50 1.84
C GLU A 38 -8.10 19.69 2.16
N SER A 39 -8.55 20.94 2.21
CA SER A 39 -9.93 21.26 2.59
C SER A 39 -10.96 20.60 1.68
N THR A 40 -10.69 20.50 0.38
CA THR A 40 -11.59 19.84 -0.59
C THR A 40 -11.74 18.35 -0.31
N ARG A 41 -10.63 17.65 -0.01
CA ARG A 41 -10.64 16.23 0.36
C ARG A 41 -11.37 16.00 1.66
N LEU A 42 -11.13 16.88 2.64
CA LEU A 42 -11.81 16.84 3.93
C LEU A 42 -13.32 17.03 3.76
N SER A 43 -13.76 18.03 2.99
CA SER A 43 -15.19 18.24 2.70
C SER A 43 -15.83 17.01 2.06
N ASN A 44 -15.18 16.39 1.06
CA ASN A 44 -15.71 15.19 0.41
C ASN A 44 -15.91 14.03 1.41
N ILE A 45 -14.99 13.85 2.37
CA ILE A 45 -15.12 12.83 3.44
C ILE A 45 -16.33 13.14 4.32
N LEU A 46 -16.52 14.41 4.68
CA LEU A 46 -17.62 14.84 5.54
C LEU A 46 -18.98 14.69 4.85
N GLU A 47 -19.07 15.02 3.56
CA GLU A 47 -20.28 14.80 2.75
C GLU A 47 -20.60 13.30 2.59
N GLU A 48 -19.59 12.46 2.40
CA GLU A 48 -19.76 11.00 2.35
C GLU A 48 -20.31 10.46 3.67
N ALA A 49 -19.84 10.97 4.81
CA ALA A 49 -20.34 10.62 6.15
C ALA A 49 -21.80 11.06 6.38
N GLU A 50 -22.21 12.21 5.82
CA GLU A 50 -23.60 12.66 5.88
C GLU A 50 -24.53 11.75 5.06
N SER A 51 -24.11 11.37 3.86
CA SER A 51 -24.92 10.53 2.96
C SER A 51 -25.12 9.10 3.47
N THR A 52 -24.17 8.60 4.27
CA THR A 52 -24.17 7.24 4.83
C THR A 52 -24.89 7.14 6.17
N SER A 53 -25.17 8.26 6.82
CA SER A 53 -25.99 8.30 8.03
C SER A 53 -27.44 7.93 7.63
N PRO A 54 -27.98 6.78 8.08
CA PRO A 54 -29.32 6.37 7.68
C PRO A 54 -30.30 7.45 8.15
N SER A 55 -30.98 8.09 7.18
CA SER A 55 -32.14 8.90 7.50
C SER A 55 -33.11 8.00 8.26
N SER A 56 -33.28 8.29 9.55
CA SER A 56 -34.23 7.62 10.42
C SER A 56 -35.63 7.89 9.90
N SER A 57 -36.05 7.10 8.92
CA SER A 57 -37.40 7.08 8.41
C SER A 57 -38.29 6.42 9.45
N ALA A 58 -38.93 7.29 10.25
CA ALA A 58 -40.25 7.18 10.82
C ALA A 58 -40.72 5.78 11.29
N THR A 59 -40.63 5.54 12.61
CA THR A 59 -41.79 5.19 13.47
C THR A 59 -41.36 5.03 14.93
N SER A 60 -41.01 6.14 15.59
CA SER A 60 -41.18 6.26 17.05
C SER A 60 -41.23 7.73 17.43
N ASN A 61 -42.31 8.11 18.10
CA ASN A 61 -42.61 9.46 18.54
C ASN A 61 -41.48 10.05 19.41
N GLY A 62 -41.02 11.25 19.06
CA GLY A 62 -40.66 12.25 20.08
C GLY A 62 -39.19 12.49 20.40
N SER A 63 -38.21 12.14 19.56
CA SER A 63 -36.85 12.69 19.68
C SER A 63 -36.46 13.36 18.39
N ALA A 64 -36.65 14.68 18.32
CA ALA A 64 -36.09 15.48 17.27
C ALA A 64 -34.57 15.27 17.28
N THR A 65 -34.01 14.83 16.14
CA THR A 65 -32.58 14.99 15.87
C THR A 65 -32.27 16.48 16.04
N THR A 66 -31.74 16.85 17.19
CA THR A 66 -31.36 18.21 17.52
C THR A 66 -30.32 18.62 16.49
N LYS A 67 -30.70 19.49 15.55
CA LYS A 67 -29.72 20.28 14.80
C LYS A 67 -28.73 20.80 15.84
N SER A 68 -27.45 20.55 15.63
CA SER A 68 -26.36 21.00 16.48
C SER A 68 -26.60 22.49 16.74
N ASN A 69 -27.02 22.85 17.96
CA ASN A 69 -27.30 24.25 18.28
C ASN A 69 -25.96 24.97 18.22
N ALA A 70 -25.80 25.84 17.22
CA ALA A 70 -24.63 26.70 17.13
C ALA A 70 -24.43 27.42 18.47
N PHE A 71 -23.20 27.46 18.94
CA PHE A 71 -22.84 28.25 20.11
C PHE A 71 -21.63 29.11 19.78
N ILE A 72 -21.65 30.34 20.28
CA ILE A 72 -20.60 31.32 20.03
C ILE A 72 -19.60 31.21 21.17
N THR A 73 -18.35 30.94 20.84
CA THR A 73 -17.22 31.04 21.76
C THR A 73 -16.09 31.78 21.08
N ASP A 74 -15.35 32.61 21.83
CA ASP A 74 -14.20 33.31 21.26
C ASP A 74 -12.99 32.38 21.15
N ARG A 75 -12.82 31.47 22.12
CA ARG A 75 -11.70 30.54 22.18
C ARG A 75 -12.10 29.20 22.79
N LEU A 76 -11.58 28.14 22.18
CA LEU A 76 -11.64 26.77 22.68
C LEU A 76 -10.25 26.17 22.61
N SER A 77 -9.82 25.47 23.67
CA SER A 77 -8.59 24.68 23.63
C SER A 77 -8.77 23.43 24.47
N GLY A 78 -8.37 22.28 23.96
CA GLY A 78 -8.43 21.04 24.68
C GLY A 78 -7.60 19.95 24.04
N ASP A 79 -7.53 18.83 24.73
CA ASP A 79 -7.02 17.58 24.22
C ASP A 79 -8.07 16.50 24.44
N ALA A 80 -8.20 15.59 23.48
CA ALA A 80 -9.14 14.48 23.59
C ALA A 80 -8.55 13.23 22.95
N ARG A 81 -8.93 12.06 23.48
CA ARG A 81 -8.63 10.77 22.86
C ARG A 81 -9.80 10.31 22.02
N PHE A 82 -9.50 9.91 20.79
CA PHE A 82 -10.43 9.39 19.80
C PHE A 82 -10.24 7.88 19.66
N LEU A 83 -11.34 7.14 19.69
CA LEU A 83 -11.33 5.73 19.34
C LEU A 83 -11.69 5.58 17.86
N LEU A 84 -10.69 5.24 17.04
CA LEU A 84 -10.82 5.11 15.60
C LEU A 84 -10.85 3.63 15.21
N PHE A 85 -11.68 3.33 14.22
CA PHE A 85 -11.86 1.98 13.70
C PHE A 85 -11.45 1.92 12.23
N ALA A 86 -10.77 0.84 11.87
CA ALA A 86 -10.53 0.44 10.48
C ALA A 86 -10.65 -1.08 10.36
N GLY A 87 -10.78 -1.62 9.16
CA GLY A 87 -11.02 -3.05 9.01
C GLY A 87 -12.50 -3.42 8.93
N GLY A 88 -12.77 -4.68 8.60
CA GLY A 88 -14.12 -5.25 8.51
C GLY A 88 -14.34 -5.99 7.19
N LEU A 89 -14.44 -7.33 7.26
CA LEU A 89 -14.64 -8.19 6.09
C LEU A 89 -16.11 -8.27 5.63
N ALA A 90 -17.06 -7.94 6.51
CA ALA A 90 -18.47 -8.14 6.26
C ALA A 90 -19.16 -6.83 5.85
N ARG A 91 -19.97 -6.90 4.77
CA ARG A 91 -20.99 -5.88 4.49
C ARG A 91 -21.84 -5.69 5.76
N PRO A 92 -22.04 -4.45 6.24
CA PRO A 92 -22.91 -4.22 7.37
C PRO A 92 -24.32 -4.72 7.05
N VAL A 93 -24.82 -5.68 7.81
CA VAL A 93 -26.20 -6.14 7.69
C VAL A 93 -27.05 -5.19 8.52
N LYS A 94 -27.88 -4.38 7.86
CA LYS A 94 -28.75 -3.37 8.49
C LYS A 94 -27.98 -2.25 9.25
N GLY A 95 -26.84 -1.81 8.70
CA GLY A 95 -26.08 -0.66 9.25
C GLY A 95 -25.22 -0.97 10.48
N VAL A 96 -25.05 -2.27 10.79
CA VAL A 96 -24.19 -2.73 11.88
C VAL A 96 -23.18 -3.74 11.33
N GLN A 97 -21.93 -3.65 11.78
CA GLN A 97 -20.83 -4.53 11.36
C GLN A 97 -20.28 -5.30 12.55
N ALA A 98 -19.89 -6.57 12.35
CA ALA A 98 -19.20 -7.35 13.37
C ALA A 98 -17.89 -6.66 13.77
N VAL A 99 -17.56 -6.68 15.07
CA VAL A 99 -16.32 -6.08 15.57
C VAL A 99 -15.10 -6.98 15.41
N GLU A 100 -15.32 -8.27 15.19
CA GLU A 100 -14.26 -9.26 14.95
C GLU A 100 -13.35 -8.84 13.79
N GLY A 101 -12.04 -8.86 14.04
CA GLY A 101 -11.03 -8.50 13.05
C GLY A 101 -10.91 -7.01 12.77
N LEU A 102 -11.72 -6.15 13.42
CA LEU A 102 -11.52 -4.70 13.32
C LEU A 102 -10.21 -4.30 13.97
N HIS A 103 -9.49 -3.44 13.27
CA HIS A 103 -8.36 -2.70 13.81
C HIS A 103 -8.86 -1.47 14.56
N ILE A 104 -8.32 -1.28 15.76
CA ILE A 104 -8.74 -0.21 16.66
C ILE A 104 -7.51 0.58 17.07
N SER A 105 -7.64 1.91 17.03
CA SER A 105 -6.59 2.81 17.45
C SER A 105 -7.13 3.89 18.37
N LEU A 106 -6.41 4.10 19.47
CA LEU A 106 -6.66 5.22 20.37
C LEU A 106 -5.72 6.35 20.02
N VAL A 107 -6.26 7.47 19.56
CA VAL A 107 -5.47 8.63 19.11
C VAL A 107 -5.75 9.83 20.00
N ARG A 108 -4.73 10.38 20.65
CA ARG A 108 -4.83 11.69 21.31
C ARG A 108 -4.67 12.78 20.27
N ALA A 109 -5.53 13.79 20.31
CA ALA A 109 -5.40 14.98 19.48
C ALA A 109 -5.64 16.25 20.29
N ASN A 110 -4.87 17.29 19.96
CA ASN A 110 -5.11 18.65 20.43
C ASN A 110 -6.13 19.33 19.53
N ILE A 111 -7.06 20.04 20.13
CA ILE A 111 -8.15 20.74 19.44
C ILE A 111 -8.15 22.18 19.91
N THR A 112 -8.01 23.10 18.97
CA THR A 112 -8.00 24.54 19.26
C THR A 112 -8.91 25.26 18.29
N TYR A 113 -9.65 26.24 18.78
CA TYR A 113 -10.42 27.16 17.94
C TYR A 113 -10.24 28.59 18.41
N ASP A 114 -10.09 29.49 17.43
CA ASP A 114 -10.05 30.93 17.60
C ASP A 114 -11.10 31.57 16.66
N ASN A 115 -12.01 32.34 17.23
CA ASN A 115 -13.08 33.04 16.52
C ASN A 115 -12.55 34.17 15.62
N GLU A 116 -11.42 34.79 15.96
CA GLU A 116 -10.81 35.85 15.14
C GLU A 116 -10.38 35.29 13.78
N ASP A 117 -9.76 34.11 13.79
CA ASP A 117 -9.33 33.41 12.59
C ASP A 117 -10.46 32.58 11.95
N GLY A 118 -11.46 32.20 12.76
CA GLY A 118 -12.52 31.29 12.37
C GLY A 118 -11.98 29.90 12.01
N ILE A 119 -10.95 29.41 12.72
CA ILE A 119 -10.27 28.14 12.39
C ILE A 119 -10.41 27.17 13.57
N LEU A 120 -10.98 26.00 13.31
CA LEU A 120 -10.91 24.84 14.20
C LEU A 120 -9.73 23.96 13.74
N GLU A 121 -8.66 23.93 14.50
CA GLU A 121 -7.47 23.11 14.23
C GLU A 121 -7.47 21.84 15.09
N VAL A 122 -7.27 20.68 14.44
CA VAL A 122 -7.18 19.36 15.08
C VAL A 122 -5.86 18.72 14.72
N VAL A 123 -5.04 18.43 15.72
CA VAL A 123 -3.67 17.93 15.55
C VAL A 123 -3.47 16.64 16.36
N PRO A 124 -3.24 15.48 15.71
CA PRO A 124 -2.92 14.26 16.44
C PRO A 124 -1.56 14.40 17.13
N THR A 125 -1.47 13.93 18.37
CA THR A 125 -0.27 14.04 19.22
C THR A 125 0.28 12.68 19.64
N GLU A 126 -0.59 11.70 19.87
CA GLU A 126 -0.21 10.34 20.27
C GLU A 126 -1.14 9.33 19.57
N ALA A 127 -0.63 8.16 19.19
CA ALA A 127 -1.44 7.08 18.67
C ALA A 127 -1.03 5.75 19.31
N THR A 128 -2.01 4.98 19.78
CA THR A 128 -1.82 3.64 20.35
C THR A 128 -2.59 2.63 19.52
N LYS A 129 -1.88 1.67 18.94
CA LYS A 129 -2.49 0.54 18.22
C LYS A 129 -3.00 -0.49 19.19
N LEU A 130 -4.24 -0.94 18.99
CA LEU A 130 -4.74 -2.14 19.65
C LEU A 130 -4.64 -3.33 18.67
N PRO A 131 -4.42 -4.56 19.18
CA PRO A 131 -4.52 -5.74 18.34
C PRO A 131 -5.93 -5.86 17.73
N PRO A 132 -6.10 -6.58 16.62
CA PRO A 132 -7.43 -6.83 16.05
C PRO A 132 -8.38 -7.41 17.11
N CYS A 133 -9.63 -6.96 17.10
CA CYS A 133 -10.62 -7.43 18.06
C CYS A 133 -10.86 -8.95 17.87
N PRO A 134 -10.73 -9.78 18.93
CA PRO A 134 -11.01 -11.20 18.85
C PRO A 134 -12.47 -11.50 18.51
N ALA A 135 -12.72 -12.73 18.03
CA ALA A 135 -14.06 -13.27 17.91
C ALA A 135 -14.77 -13.23 19.27
N ASP A 136 -16.08 -12.98 19.26
CA ASP A 136 -16.95 -12.97 20.45
C ASP A 136 -16.58 -11.96 21.56
N VAL A 137 -15.75 -10.95 21.26
CA VAL A 137 -15.44 -9.85 22.19
C VAL A 137 -16.10 -8.56 21.72
N THR A 138 -16.72 -7.81 22.63
CA THR A 138 -17.31 -6.50 22.29
C THR A 138 -16.22 -5.45 22.08
N ALA A 139 -16.48 -4.44 21.26
CA ALA A 139 -15.51 -3.36 21.05
C ALA A 139 -15.14 -2.66 22.36
N TRP A 140 -16.10 -2.49 23.29
CA TRP A 140 -15.83 -1.91 24.62
C TRP A 140 -14.95 -2.81 25.48
N ASN A 141 -15.23 -4.11 25.56
CA ASN A 141 -14.43 -5.03 26.37
C ASN A 141 -13.00 -5.17 25.84
N HIS A 142 -12.85 -5.22 24.52
CA HIS A 142 -11.53 -5.22 23.89
C HIS A 142 -10.79 -3.93 24.23
N TYR A 143 -11.40 -2.78 23.97
CA TYR A 143 -10.83 -1.47 24.28
C TYR A 143 -10.41 -1.34 25.74
N SER A 144 -11.31 -1.61 26.69
CA SER A 144 -11.08 -1.41 28.12
C SER A 144 -9.94 -2.27 28.66
N THR A 145 -9.71 -3.45 28.07
CA THR A 145 -8.58 -4.34 28.40
C THR A 145 -7.23 -3.68 28.17
N TYR A 146 -7.10 -2.78 27.19
CA TYR A 146 -5.83 -2.14 26.83
C TYR A 146 -5.67 -0.71 27.34
N THR A 147 -6.72 -0.13 27.95
CA THR A 147 -6.73 1.30 28.28
C THR A 147 -7.01 1.60 29.74
N GLU A 148 -6.81 0.62 30.62
CA GLU A 148 -6.91 0.82 32.06
C GLU A 148 -5.91 1.91 32.52
N GLY A 149 -6.40 2.91 33.26
CA GLY A 149 -5.59 4.00 33.79
C GLY A 149 -5.23 5.11 32.79
N ILE A 150 -5.76 5.08 31.56
CA ILE A 150 -5.53 6.14 30.57
C ILE A 150 -6.56 7.26 30.76
N GLU A 151 -6.11 8.51 30.96
CA GLU A 151 -6.98 9.69 30.95
C GLU A 151 -7.48 9.98 29.52
N TYR A 152 -8.66 10.59 29.33
CA TYR A 152 -9.19 10.83 27.97
C TYR A 152 -9.08 12.27 27.48
N GLY A 153 -8.61 13.18 28.34
CA GLY A 153 -8.34 14.57 28.00
C GLY A 153 -9.32 15.56 28.66
N SER A 154 -9.24 16.82 28.25
CA SER A 154 -10.08 17.90 28.77
C SER A 154 -10.22 19.05 27.79
N PHE A 155 -11.29 19.83 27.92
CA PHE A 155 -11.52 21.06 27.17
C PHE A 155 -11.63 22.26 28.09
N THR A 156 -10.97 23.35 27.72
CA THR A 156 -11.17 24.67 28.32
C THR A 156 -12.08 25.47 27.40
N VAL A 157 -13.27 25.81 27.91
CA VAL A 157 -14.33 26.56 27.22
C VAL A 157 -14.72 27.79 28.02
N GLU A 158 -15.40 28.73 27.40
CA GLU A 158 -16.06 29.81 28.13
C GLU A 158 -17.26 29.27 28.91
N SER A 159 -17.49 29.79 30.12
CA SER A 159 -18.49 29.24 31.04
C SER A 159 -19.91 29.21 30.46
N HIS A 160 -20.28 30.13 29.54
CA HIS A 160 -21.60 30.11 28.90
C HIS A 160 -21.75 29.00 27.85
N CYS A 161 -20.65 28.38 27.41
CA CYS A 161 -20.63 27.26 26.47
C CYS A 161 -20.58 25.89 27.16
N SER A 162 -20.37 25.85 28.48
CA SER A 162 -20.01 24.60 29.16
C SER A 162 -21.12 23.55 29.12
N GLU A 163 -22.39 23.96 29.26
CA GLU A 163 -23.55 23.08 29.12
C GLU A 163 -23.65 22.47 27.71
N HIS A 164 -23.43 23.30 26.68
CA HIS A 164 -23.47 22.86 25.28
C HIS A 164 -22.34 21.88 24.97
N MET A 165 -21.12 22.18 25.41
CA MET A 165 -19.96 21.30 25.23
C MET A 165 -20.14 19.98 26.00
N THR A 166 -20.65 20.01 27.23
CA THR A 166 -20.92 18.80 28.02
C THR A 166 -21.91 17.88 27.31
N ARG A 167 -22.98 18.45 26.73
CA ARG A 167 -23.93 17.69 25.92
C ARG A 167 -23.25 17.05 24.71
N LEU A 168 -22.45 17.83 23.97
CA LEU A 168 -21.72 17.34 22.80
C LEU A 168 -20.75 16.21 23.15
N LEU A 169 -19.98 16.35 24.23
CA LEU A 169 -19.07 15.30 24.71
C LEU A 169 -19.83 14.02 25.07
N SER A 170 -20.97 14.14 25.75
CA SER A 170 -21.78 12.98 26.14
C SER A 170 -22.39 12.24 24.94
N GLU A 171 -22.77 12.96 23.88
CA GLU A 171 -23.36 12.42 22.67
C GLU A 171 -22.35 11.59 21.87
N TYR A 172 -21.10 12.04 21.83
CA TYR A 172 -20.03 11.40 21.05
C TYR A 172 -19.10 10.49 21.85
N ALA A 173 -19.35 10.32 23.15
CA ALA A 173 -18.62 9.41 24.01
C ALA A 173 -18.80 7.95 23.57
N PHE A 174 -17.69 7.24 23.37
CA PHE A 174 -17.69 5.79 23.25
C PHE A 174 -17.57 5.18 24.65
N ASN A 175 -18.68 4.62 25.15
CA ASN A 175 -18.81 4.05 26.50
C ASN A 175 -19.41 2.63 26.44
N GLU A 176 -19.59 2.01 27.60
CA GLU A 176 -20.16 0.66 27.71
C GLU A 176 -21.53 0.54 27.02
N GLY A 177 -22.44 1.50 27.21
CA GLY A 177 -23.76 1.47 26.56
C GLY A 177 -23.68 1.51 25.03
N ASN A 178 -22.71 2.24 24.51
CA ASN A 178 -22.46 2.42 23.08
C ASN A 178 -21.57 1.33 22.45
N GLY A 179 -20.88 0.53 23.26
CA GLY A 179 -19.89 -0.45 22.82
C GLY A 179 -20.11 -1.89 23.34
N ASN A 180 -21.19 -2.16 24.09
CA ASN A 180 -21.54 -3.49 24.61
C ASN A 180 -22.10 -4.46 23.57
N THR A 181 -22.13 -4.06 22.31
CA THR A 181 -22.55 -4.92 21.21
C THR A 181 -21.32 -5.58 20.59
N MET A 182 -21.45 -6.85 20.17
CA MET A 182 -20.47 -7.52 19.29
C MET A 182 -20.50 -6.96 17.85
N SER A 183 -21.17 -5.82 17.68
CA SER A 183 -21.46 -5.22 16.41
C SER A 183 -21.36 -3.70 16.57
N ALA A 184 -20.44 -3.05 15.87
CA ALA A 184 -20.29 -1.60 15.90
C ALA A 184 -21.25 -0.96 14.88
N PRO A 185 -21.69 0.30 15.10
CA PRO A 185 -22.20 1.13 14.01
C PRO A 185 -21.24 1.05 12.82
N GLN A 186 -21.78 1.06 11.61
CA GLN A 186 -20.94 1.08 10.40
C GLN A 186 -19.83 2.13 10.55
N ILE A 187 -18.58 1.72 10.32
CA ILE A 187 -17.42 2.62 10.38
C ILE A 187 -17.67 3.76 9.39
N GLY A 188 -17.69 4.99 9.91
CA GLY A 188 -17.85 6.17 9.09
C GLY A 188 -16.64 6.36 8.17
N PRO A 189 -16.80 6.99 6.99
CA PRO A 189 -15.67 7.35 6.13
C PRO A 189 -14.58 8.13 6.87
N LEU A 190 -14.98 8.99 7.81
CA LEU A 190 -14.05 9.79 8.61
C LEU A 190 -13.19 8.94 9.55
N ASP A 191 -13.76 7.95 10.25
CA ASP A 191 -13.00 7.06 11.14
C ASP A 191 -11.87 6.35 10.38
N ALA A 192 -12.20 5.79 9.22
CA ALA A 192 -11.24 5.03 8.43
C ALA A 192 -10.13 5.95 7.87
N VAL A 193 -10.47 7.15 7.41
CA VAL A 193 -9.48 8.12 6.93
C VAL A 193 -8.59 8.62 8.06
N LEU A 194 -9.16 9.04 9.19
CA LEU A 194 -8.38 9.51 10.33
C LEU A 194 -7.53 8.38 10.91
N TYR A 195 -8.02 7.13 10.90
CA TYR A 195 -7.20 5.98 11.24
C TYR A 195 -5.96 5.94 10.35
N VAL A 196 -6.09 6.10 9.04
CA VAL A 196 -4.92 6.09 8.14
C VAL A 196 -4.04 7.34 8.23
N LEU A 197 -4.59 8.51 8.56
CA LEU A 197 -3.78 9.74 8.65
C LEU A 197 -3.10 9.92 10.01
N TRP A 198 -3.70 9.42 11.09
CA TRP A 198 -3.26 9.69 12.46
C TRP A 198 -2.55 8.51 13.11
N HIS A 199 -2.91 7.27 12.75
CA HIS A 199 -2.40 6.09 13.45
C HIS A 199 -0.90 5.82 13.22
N TRP A 200 -0.33 6.35 12.13
CA TRP A 200 0.95 5.90 11.58
C TRP A 200 2.19 6.60 12.17
N ALA A 201 2.08 7.08 13.41
CA ALA A 201 3.19 7.62 14.19
C ALA A 201 4.02 6.56 14.94
N SER A 202 3.63 5.26 14.89
CA SER A 202 4.38 4.17 15.54
C SER A 202 4.84 3.12 14.52
N GLU A 203 6.14 2.84 14.48
CA GLU A 203 6.92 2.07 13.49
C GLU A 203 6.54 0.58 13.27
N SER A 204 5.38 0.08 13.72
CA SER A 204 5.02 -1.34 13.58
C SER A 204 3.98 -1.59 12.48
N THR A 205 4.50 -1.95 11.31
CA THR A 205 3.73 -2.37 10.13
C THR A 205 3.02 -3.71 10.38
N ASN A 206 1.73 -3.76 10.04
CA ASN A 206 1.02 -5.03 9.89
C ASN A 206 0.23 -4.95 8.57
N LYS A 207 0.63 -5.77 7.58
CA LYS A 207 0.17 -5.76 6.17
C LYS A 207 -1.36 -5.83 6.01
N ALA A 208 -2.09 -6.33 7.02
CA ALA A 208 -3.53 -6.52 6.97
C ALA A 208 -4.34 -5.21 6.91
N ALA A 209 -3.93 -4.15 7.64
CA ALA A 209 -4.79 -3.00 7.92
C ALA A 209 -5.15 -2.15 6.68
N ILE A 210 -4.31 -2.14 5.65
CA ILE A 210 -4.44 -1.22 4.51
C ILE A 210 -5.35 -1.77 3.42
N SER A 211 -5.60 -3.08 3.42
CA SER A 211 -6.54 -3.71 2.48
C SER A 211 -8.01 -3.33 2.73
N HIS A 212 -8.28 -2.57 3.79
CA HIS A 212 -9.62 -2.36 4.37
C HIS A 212 -10.19 -0.94 4.23
N LEU A 213 -9.46 0.00 3.61
CA LEU A 213 -10.04 1.32 3.27
C LEU A 213 -10.99 1.28 2.06
N SER A 214 -10.94 0.22 1.27
CA SER A 214 -12.07 -0.18 0.45
C SER A 214 -13.00 -1.00 1.33
N THR A 215 -14.22 -0.50 1.58
CA THR A 215 -15.34 -1.33 2.04
C THR A 215 -15.31 -2.63 1.23
N ILE A 216 -14.94 -3.74 1.87
CA ILE A 216 -14.79 -5.02 1.16
C ILE A 216 -16.18 -5.52 0.83
N ASN A 217 -16.65 -5.08 -0.32
CA ASN A 217 -17.71 -5.74 -1.02
C ASN A 217 -17.08 -6.94 -1.73
N GLU A 218 -17.56 -8.16 -1.48
CA GLU A 218 -17.10 -9.36 -2.22
C GLU A 218 -17.20 -9.14 -3.74
N ASP A 219 -18.16 -8.32 -4.20
CA ASP A 219 -18.29 -7.88 -5.58
C ASP A 219 -17.02 -7.16 -6.12
N VAL A 220 -16.35 -6.36 -5.27
CA VAL A 220 -15.11 -5.64 -5.60
C VAL A 220 -13.93 -6.59 -5.62
N ALA A 221 -13.86 -7.55 -4.69
CA ALA A 221 -12.82 -8.58 -4.70
C ALA A 221 -12.91 -9.44 -5.98
N ASN A 222 -14.12 -9.79 -6.39
CA ASN A 222 -14.37 -10.52 -7.63
C ASN A 222 -13.93 -9.72 -8.87
N CYS A 223 -14.04 -8.38 -8.88
CA CYS A 223 -13.63 -7.53 -10.00
C CYS A 223 -12.17 -7.76 -10.42
N PHE A 224 -11.28 -8.10 -9.47
CA PHE A 224 -9.85 -8.31 -9.71
C PHE A 224 -9.47 -9.78 -9.88
N SER A 225 -10.44 -10.70 -9.94
CA SER A 225 -10.16 -12.08 -10.32
C SER A 225 -9.61 -12.14 -11.76
N HIS A 226 -8.73 -13.10 -12.05
CA HIS A 226 -8.12 -13.24 -13.38
C HIS A 226 -9.16 -13.26 -14.52
N GLU A 227 -10.27 -13.95 -14.32
CA GLU A 227 -11.35 -14.06 -15.30
C GLU A 227 -12.01 -12.70 -15.57
N ASN A 228 -12.30 -11.92 -14.52
CA ASN A 228 -12.90 -10.60 -14.67
C ASN A 228 -11.92 -9.57 -15.21
N VAL A 229 -10.65 -9.63 -14.79
CA VAL A 229 -9.58 -8.81 -15.36
C VAL A 229 -9.47 -9.06 -16.86
N LYS A 230 -9.39 -10.32 -17.28
CA LYS A 230 -9.36 -10.69 -18.71
C LYS A 230 -10.62 -10.26 -19.45
N ARG A 231 -11.80 -10.38 -18.84
CA ARG A 231 -13.08 -10.02 -19.44
C ARG A 231 -13.21 -8.51 -19.68
N HIS A 232 -12.80 -7.71 -18.70
CA HIS A 232 -13.05 -6.27 -18.69
C HIS A 232 -11.88 -5.44 -19.23
N PHE A 233 -10.65 -5.90 -19.02
CA PHE A 233 -9.42 -5.21 -19.42
C PHE A 233 -8.65 -5.93 -20.53
N GLY A 234 -9.12 -7.07 -21.03
CA GLY A 234 -8.39 -7.91 -22.00
C GLY A 234 -7.94 -7.21 -23.28
N SER A 235 -8.61 -6.14 -23.71
CA SER A 235 -8.19 -5.34 -24.88
C SER A 235 -7.07 -4.33 -24.57
N MET A 236 -6.77 -4.10 -23.30
CA MET A 236 -5.69 -3.22 -22.82
C MET A 236 -4.46 -4.00 -22.37
N LEU A 237 -4.64 -5.26 -21.95
CA LEU A 237 -3.59 -6.12 -21.44
C LEU A 237 -2.67 -6.59 -22.57
N ILE A 238 -1.38 -6.63 -22.30
CA ILE A 238 -0.43 -7.33 -23.16
C ILE A 238 -0.71 -8.84 -23.17
N PRO A 239 -0.26 -9.58 -24.20
CA PRO A 239 -0.29 -11.03 -24.18
C PRO A 239 0.43 -11.57 -22.93
N GLN A 240 -0.19 -12.51 -22.23
CA GLN A 240 0.36 -13.12 -21.03
C GLN A 240 -0.14 -14.55 -20.88
N SER A 241 0.66 -15.40 -20.24
CA SER A 241 0.29 -16.76 -19.86
C SER A 241 0.14 -16.86 -18.36
N HIS A 242 -0.92 -17.51 -17.89
CA HIS A 242 -1.25 -17.59 -16.47
C HIS A 242 -1.26 -19.05 -16.02
N HIS A 243 -0.52 -19.32 -14.95
CA HIS A 243 -0.29 -20.65 -14.40
C HIS A 243 -0.64 -20.67 -12.92
N ILE A 244 -1.35 -21.70 -12.48
CA ILE A 244 -1.64 -21.92 -11.07
C ILE A 244 -0.48 -22.72 -10.48
N LEU A 245 0.11 -22.21 -9.41
CA LEU A 245 1.13 -22.91 -8.62
C LEU A 245 0.46 -23.53 -7.39
N GLU A 246 0.33 -24.84 -7.38
CA GLU A 246 -0.24 -25.62 -6.27
C GLU A 246 0.38 -27.02 -6.22
N GLY A 247 0.20 -27.71 -5.09
CA GLY A 247 0.65 -29.09 -4.91
C GLY A 247 2.17 -29.27 -5.08
N PRO A 248 2.64 -30.40 -5.65
CA PRO A 248 4.05 -30.75 -5.71
C PRO A 248 4.94 -29.73 -6.45
N LEU A 249 4.40 -29.02 -7.45
CA LEU A 249 5.13 -27.95 -8.13
C LEU A 249 5.42 -26.79 -7.18
N LEU A 250 4.43 -26.37 -6.38
CA LEU A 250 4.61 -25.31 -5.40
C LEU A 250 5.57 -25.75 -4.29
N ASP A 251 5.45 -26.99 -3.82
CA ASP A 251 6.34 -27.56 -2.81
C ASP A 251 7.80 -27.58 -3.29
N TYR A 252 8.03 -27.97 -4.55
CA TYR A 252 9.34 -27.90 -5.19
C TYR A 252 9.88 -26.46 -5.26
N LEU A 253 9.06 -25.50 -5.73
CA LEU A 253 9.48 -24.10 -5.88
C LEU A 253 9.80 -23.44 -4.52
N LYS A 254 9.08 -23.82 -3.46
CA LYS A 254 9.30 -23.31 -2.09
C LYS A 254 10.36 -24.07 -1.29
N SER A 255 10.83 -25.20 -1.78
CA SER A 255 11.88 -25.95 -1.08
C SER A 255 13.23 -25.24 -1.18
N ASP A 256 14.00 -25.28 -0.09
CA ASP A 256 15.33 -24.68 0.04
C ASP A 256 16.39 -25.32 -0.89
N ASN A 257 16.11 -26.48 -1.47
CA ASN A 257 17.05 -27.15 -2.36
C ASN A 257 17.04 -26.50 -3.76
N MET A 258 18.21 -26.22 -4.32
CA MET A 258 18.39 -25.63 -5.66
C MET A 258 18.51 -26.64 -6.80
N SER A 259 18.13 -27.90 -6.57
CA SER A 259 18.10 -28.96 -7.59
C SER A 259 17.25 -28.56 -8.79
N MET A 260 17.79 -28.78 -10.00
CA MET A 260 17.09 -28.49 -11.26
C MET A 260 16.42 -29.75 -11.83
N PRO A 261 15.29 -29.62 -12.54
CA PRO A 261 14.67 -30.73 -13.25
C PRO A 261 15.65 -31.39 -14.24
N PRO A 262 15.66 -32.73 -14.35
CA PRO A 262 16.56 -33.44 -15.26
C PRO A 262 16.43 -33.05 -16.74
N CYS A 263 15.29 -32.48 -17.13
CA CYS A 263 14.99 -32.04 -18.50
C CYS A 263 15.51 -30.63 -18.85
N ILE A 264 16.27 -30.00 -17.93
CA ILE A 264 16.95 -28.71 -18.13
C ILE A 264 18.46 -28.96 -18.11
N ASP A 265 19.16 -28.35 -19.06
CA ASP A 265 20.61 -28.46 -19.14
C ASP A 265 21.27 -27.99 -17.83
N GLN A 266 21.92 -28.93 -17.15
CA GLN A 266 22.77 -28.63 -16.01
C GLN A 266 24.06 -27.99 -16.55
N ILE A 267 24.57 -26.98 -15.84
CA ILE A 267 25.91 -26.46 -16.17
C ILE A 267 26.83 -27.45 -15.47
N THR A 268 27.47 -28.30 -16.26
CA THR A 268 28.48 -29.19 -15.74
C THR A 268 29.73 -28.37 -15.43
N TYR A 269 30.35 -28.60 -14.27
CA TYR A 269 31.61 -27.93 -13.88
C TYR A 269 32.75 -28.14 -14.91
N ASN A 270 32.62 -29.14 -15.79
CA ASN A 270 33.54 -29.34 -16.91
C ASN A 270 33.55 -28.18 -17.94
N ASP A 271 32.53 -27.32 -17.93
CA ASP A 271 32.40 -26.15 -18.80
C ASP A 271 32.94 -24.86 -18.15
N VAL A 272 33.43 -24.93 -16.91
CA VAL A 272 34.07 -23.83 -16.19
C VAL A 272 35.58 -24.04 -16.25
N GLU A 273 36.33 -23.03 -16.73
CA GLU A 273 37.79 -23.12 -16.88
C GLU A 273 38.46 -23.52 -15.55
N SER A 274 39.46 -24.42 -15.64
CA SER A 274 40.22 -25.09 -14.57
C SER A 274 41.06 -24.14 -13.67
N GLY A 275 40.47 -23.06 -13.19
CA GLY A 275 41.10 -22.08 -12.29
C GLY A 275 40.11 -21.19 -11.55
N SER A 276 38.84 -21.62 -11.42
CA SER A 276 37.83 -20.90 -10.64
C SER A 276 37.89 -21.30 -9.17
N ASP A 277 37.55 -20.39 -8.25
CA ASP A 277 37.57 -20.57 -6.78
C ASP A 277 36.63 -21.68 -6.24
N PHE A 278 36.05 -22.50 -7.12
CA PHE A 278 35.16 -23.60 -6.79
C PHE A 278 35.85 -24.96 -6.59
N ASP A 279 37.15 -25.07 -6.85
CA ASP A 279 37.94 -26.33 -6.75
C ASP A 279 38.03 -26.91 -5.31
N GLY A 280 37.50 -26.20 -4.30
CA GLY A 280 37.45 -26.64 -2.90
C GLY A 280 36.10 -27.14 -2.40
N TYR A 281 35.03 -27.07 -3.20
CA TYR A 281 33.73 -27.61 -2.80
C TYR A 281 33.63 -29.07 -3.24
N GLU A 282 33.84 -30.01 -2.29
CA GLU A 282 33.46 -31.40 -2.52
C GLU A 282 31.99 -31.43 -2.95
N SER A 283 31.69 -32.06 -4.09
CA SER A 283 30.32 -32.29 -4.52
C SER A 283 29.65 -33.12 -3.42
N MET A 284 28.92 -32.45 -2.54
CA MET A 284 28.07 -33.11 -1.55
C MET A 284 27.15 -34.03 -2.35
N SER A 285 27.41 -35.33 -2.22
CA SER A 285 26.66 -36.38 -2.89
C SER A 285 25.18 -36.15 -2.62
N ASP A 286 24.39 -36.10 -3.70
CA ASP A 286 22.93 -36.06 -3.76
C ASP A 286 22.29 -36.55 -2.46
N SER A 287 21.98 -35.63 -1.55
CA SER A 287 21.05 -35.93 -0.49
C SER A 287 19.69 -36.14 -1.17
N ASP A 288 19.18 -37.37 -1.12
CA ASP A 288 17.90 -37.88 -1.61
C ASP A 288 16.70 -36.91 -1.48
N THR A 289 16.65 -35.85 -2.28
CA THR A 289 15.42 -35.09 -2.49
C THR A 289 14.72 -35.65 -3.71
N ASN A 290 13.88 -36.66 -3.44
CA ASN A 290 13.01 -37.26 -4.44
C ASN A 290 11.84 -36.32 -4.74
N TYR A 291 12.09 -35.27 -5.54
CA TYR A 291 11.03 -34.41 -6.06
C TYR A 291 10.16 -35.18 -7.04
N ASP A 292 8.86 -34.87 -7.04
CA ASP A 292 7.95 -35.37 -8.08
C ASP A 292 8.20 -34.62 -9.39
N TRP A 293 9.23 -35.02 -10.12
CA TRP A 293 9.58 -34.44 -11.41
C TRP A 293 8.45 -34.56 -12.43
N SER A 294 7.56 -35.55 -12.30
CA SER A 294 6.40 -35.70 -13.18
C SER A 294 5.40 -34.54 -13.05
N ALA A 295 5.36 -33.87 -11.90
CA ALA A 295 4.59 -32.65 -11.68
C ALA A 295 5.29 -31.38 -12.17
N VAL A 296 6.63 -31.38 -12.27
CA VAL A 296 7.44 -30.22 -12.65
C VAL A 296 7.70 -30.17 -14.16
N GLU A 297 7.92 -31.31 -14.80
CA GLU A 297 8.22 -31.41 -16.24
C GLU A 297 7.19 -30.72 -17.16
N PRO A 298 5.86 -30.87 -16.96
CA PRO A 298 4.87 -30.18 -17.79
C PRO A 298 4.98 -28.65 -17.72
N PHE A 299 5.37 -28.13 -16.56
CA PHE A 299 5.61 -26.71 -16.38
C PHE A 299 6.86 -26.26 -17.16
N VAL A 300 7.96 -27.02 -17.08
CA VAL A 300 9.19 -26.74 -17.83
C VAL A 300 8.95 -26.74 -19.34
N GLU A 301 8.20 -27.70 -19.88
CA GLU A 301 7.87 -27.74 -21.30
C GLU A 301 7.02 -26.53 -21.73
N THR A 302 6.15 -26.05 -20.83
CA THR A 302 5.41 -24.81 -21.07
C THR A 302 6.35 -23.60 -21.13
N LEU A 303 7.33 -23.51 -20.23
CA LEU A 303 8.35 -22.46 -20.27
C LEU A 303 9.15 -22.49 -21.58
N LYS A 304 9.60 -23.68 -22.00
CA LYS A 304 10.30 -23.87 -23.28
C LYS A 304 9.46 -23.37 -24.46
N ALA A 305 8.18 -23.72 -24.49
CA ALA A 305 7.27 -23.29 -25.56
C ALA A 305 7.07 -21.76 -25.59
N LEU A 306 6.91 -21.14 -24.42
CA LEU A 306 6.75 -19.68 -24.31
C LEU A 306 8.02 -18.93 -24.71
N ILE A 307 9.18 -19.39 -24.24
CA ILE A 307 10.47 -18.79 -24.56
C ILE A 307 10.79 -18.97 -26.05
N ALA A 308 10.54 -20.14 -26.63
CA ALA A 308 10.70 -20.35 -28.07
C ALA A 308 9.81 -19.40 -28.90
N LYS A 309 8.59 -19.12 -28.41
CA LYS A 309 7.64 -18.22 -29.08
C LYS A 309 8.04 -16.74 -28.95
N TYR A 310 8.48 -16.31 -27.77
CA TYR A 310 8.68 -14.90 -27.44
C TYR A 310 10.14 -14.46 -27.37
N GLN A 311 11.09 -15.38 -27.57
CA GLN A 311 12.55 -15.25 -27.38
C GLN A 311 12.98 -15.04 -25.92
N SER A 312 12.21 -14.29 -25.16
CA SER A 312 12.40 -14.08 -23.73
C SER A 312 11.06 -13.91 -23.02
N VAL A 313 11.06 -14.15 -21.71
CA VAL A 313 9.89 -14.01 -20.84
C VAL A 313 10.24 -13.30 -19.53
N VAL A 314 9.25 -12.71 -18.88
CA VAL A 314 9.39 -12.09 -17.54
C VAL A 314 8.35 -12.71 -16.62
N PRO A 315 8.75 -13.40 -15.54
CA PRO A 315 7.82 -14.01 -14.59
C PRO A 315 7.38 -13.02 -13.48
N SER A 316 6.15 -13.15 -13.02
CA SER A 316 5.67 -12.55 -11.76
C SER A 316 4.69 -13.45 -11.03
N ILE A 317 4.68 -13.42 -9.70
CA ILE A 317 3.74 -14.21 -8.87
C ILE A 317 2.83 -13.26 -8.11
N ASN A 318 1.51 -13.40 -8.28
CA ASN A 318 0.50 -12.54 -7.65
C ASN A 318 0.76 -11.03 -7.85
N GLY A 319 1.40 -10.65 -8.97
CA GLY A 319 1.79 -9.27 -9.26
C GLY A 319 3.13 -8.81 -8.66
N VAL A 320 3.84 -9.70 -7.97
CA VAL A 320 5.20 -9.48 -7.47
C VAL A 320 6.20 -9.97 -8.51
N PHE A 321 7.04 -9.07 -9.00
CA PHE A 321 8.17 -9.42 -9.85
C PHE A 321 9.33 -9.94 -9.00
N LEU A 322 10.21 -10.75 -9.61
CA LEU A 322 11.26 -11.49 -8.89
C LEU A 322 12.58 -10.70 -8.86
N ASP A 323 12.49 -9.40 -8.57
CA ASP A 323 13.62 -8.48 -8.69
C ASP A 323 14.65 -8.62 -7.55
N ASP A 324 14.21 -9.14 -6.40
CA ASP A 324 15.07 -9.52 -5.26
C ASP A 324 16.01 -10.69 -5.60
N ALA A 325 15.66 -11.49 -6.61
CA ALA A 325 16.42 -12.65 -7.05
C ALA A 325 17.28 -12.41 -8.31
N LEU A 326 17.33 -11.20 -8.88
CA LEU A 326 18.04 -11.03 -10.17
C LEU A 326 19.54 -11.35 -10.11
N TRP A 327 20.14 -11.42 -8.91
CA TRP A 327 21.52 -11.84 -8.71
C TRP A 327 21.80 -13.27 -9.21
N VAL A 328 20.80 -14.17 -9.28
CA VAL A 328 20.96 -15.51 -9.90
C VAL A 328 20.77 -15.51 -11.42
N ALA A 329 20.35 -14.39 -12.00
CA ALA A 329 20.04 -14.25 -13.43
C ALA A 329 20.80 -13.07 -14.08
N ASN A 330 22.06 -12.85 -13.67
CA ASN A 330 22.94 -11.81 -14.20
C ASN A 330 22.31 -10.40 -14.19
N MET A 331 21.51 -10.10 -13.18
CA MET A 331 20.80 -8.82 -13.02
C MET A 331 19.84 -8.49 -14.18
N ASN A 332 19.38 -9.48 -14.94
CA ASN A 332 18.44 -9.32 -16.05
C ASN A 332 17.04 -9.79 -15.67
N ILE A 333 16.03 -8.94 -15.92
CA ILE A 333 14.61 -9.29 -15.71
C ILE A 333 14.08 -10.23 -16.79
N GLU A 334 14.68 -10.22 -17.99
CA GLU A 334 14.30 -11.09 -19.10
C GLU A 334 14.97 -12.47 -18.96
N CYS A 335 14.15 -13.52 -18.90
CA CYS A 335 14.60 -14.90 -18.95
C CYS A 335 14.56 -15.43 -20.39
N THR A 336 15.68 -15.91 -20.88
CA THR A 336 15.87 -16.56 -22.19
C THR A 336 15.92 -18.08 -22.12
N SER A 337 15.91 -18.66 -20.91
CA SER A 337 15.87 -20.10 -20.69
C SER A 337 14.92 -20.50 -19.54
N PRO A 338 14.34 -21.71 -19.56
CA PRO A 338 13.55 -22.21 -18.43
C PRO A 338 14.33 -22.26 -17.12
N ARG A 339 15.65 -22.46 -17.21
CA ARG A 339 16.57 -22.45 -16.07
C ARG A 339 16.54 -21.13 -15.33
N GLU A 340 16.66 -20.01 -16.04
CA GLU A 340 16.63 -18.67 -15.43
C GLU A 340 15.30 -18.41 -14.72
N VAL A 341 14.18 -18.80 -15.34
CA VAL A 341 12.85 -18.68 -14.72
C VAL A 341 12.79 -19.46 -13.41
N LEU A 342 13.23 -20.73 -13.40
CA LEU A 342 13.22 -21.55 -12.19
C LEU A 342 14.17 -21.03 -11.11
N LEU A 343 15.36 -20.56 -11.50
CA LEU A 343 16.33 -19.95 -10.59
C LEU A 343 15.72 -18.74 -9.89
N LEU A 344 15.11 -17.82 -10.64
CA LEU A 344 14.45 -16.65 -10.06
C LEU A 344 13.30 -17.05 -9.14
N LEU A 345 12.45 -17.98 -9.55
CA LEU A 345 11.32 -18.45 -8.73
C LEU A 345 11.79 -19.05 -7.41
N LYS A 346 12.83 -19.89 -7.43
CA LYS A 346 13.34 -20.56 -6.23
C LYS A 346 14.15 -19.62 -5.33
N SER A 347 14.83 -18.63 -5.90
CA SER A 347 15.72 -17.73 -5.16
C SER A 347 15.01 -16.47 -4.62
N SER A 348 13.82 -16.14 -5.14
CA SER A 348 13.04 -14.99 -4.68
C SER A 348 12.31 -15.30 -3.38
N THR A 349 12.56 -14.47 -2.38
CA THR A 349 11.95 -14.56 -1.04
C THR A 349 10.62 -13.82 -0.99
N CYS A 350 10.48 -12.73 -1.76
CA CYS A 350 9.33 -11.84 -1.68
C CYS A 350 7.99 -12.53 -1.93
N TRP A 351 7.91 -13.44 -2.92
CA TRP A 351 6.65 -14.13 -3.21
C TRP A 351 6.40 -15.33 -2.28
N GLN A 352 7.46 -15.99 -1.79
CA GLN A 352 7.35 -17.21 -0.99
C GLN A 352 6.63 -16.95 0.35
N GLU A 353 6.88 -15.78 0.95
CA GLU A 353 6.20 -15.33 2.17
C GLU A 353 4.72 -14.96 1.95
N LEU A 354 4.37 -14.55 0.73
CA LEU A 354 3.03 -14.05 0.39
C LEU A 354 2.07 -15.14 -0.07
N VAL A 355 2.61 -16.20 -0.69
CA VAL A 355 1.82 -17.31 -1.21
C VAL A 355 1.62 -18.34 -0.11
N GLY A 356 0.37 -18.76 0.13
CA GLY A 356 0.05 -19.88 1.01
C GLY A 356 0.19 -21.23 0.29
N SER A 357 -0.92 -21.96 0.18
CA SER A 357 -1.01 -23.24 -0.55
C SER A 357 -1.27 -23.08 -2.06
N LYS A 358 -1.51 -21.86 -2.54
CA LYS A 358 -1.85 -21.56 -3.92
C LYS A 358 -1.31 -20.20 -4.35
N GLY A 359 -0.55 -20.18 -5.45
CA GLY A 359 -0.03 -18.96 -6.07
C GLY A 359 -0.44 -18.85 -7.55
N TYR A 360 -0.35 -17.65 -8.10
CA TYR A 360 -0.67 -17.37 -9.50
C TYR A 360 0.56 -16.80 -10.20
N LEU A 361 1.16 -17.59 -11.06
CA LEU A 361 2.30 -17.19 -11.89
C LEU A 361 1.79 -16.61 -13.21
N THR A 362 2.19 -15.38 -13.49
CA THR A 362 2.00 -14.73 -14.78
C THR A 362 3.33 -14.66 -15.51
N ILE A 363 3.34 -15.04 -16.78
CA ILE A 363 4.50 -15.01 -17.65
C ILE A 363 4.21 -14.06 -18.80
N TYR A 364 5.01 -12.98 -18.87
CA TYR A 364 4.90 -11.96 -19.90
C TYR A 364 5.98 -12.15 -20.98
N PRO A 365 5.73 -11.79 -22.24
CA PRO A 365 6.76 -11.72 -23.28
C PRO A 365 7.78 -10.60 -23.00
N GLY A 366 9.07 -10.91 -23.04
CA GLY A 366 10.14 -9.96 -22.69
C GLY A 366 10.24 -8.75 -23.62
N ILE A 367 9.72 -8.84 -24.85
CA ILE A 367 9.66 -7.71 -25.79
C ILE A 367 8.91 -6.48 -25.25
N TYR A 368 7.97 -6.68 -24.31
CA TYR A 368 7.22 -5.59 -23.67
C TYR A 368 8.00 -4.91 -22.53
N PHE A 369 9.16 -5.43 -22.15
CA PHE A 369 10.01 -4.88 -21.10
C PHE A 369 11.24 -4.20 -21.68
N ARG A 370 11.81 -4.78 -22.75
CA ARG A 370 13.05 -4.32 -23.37
C ARG A 370 13.01 -2.85 -23.81
N GLY A 371 13.82 -2.02 -23.17
CA GLY A 371 13.96 -0.59 -23.51
C GLY A 371 12.72 0.25 -23.21
N ARG A 372 11.89 -0.20 -22.28
CA ARG A 372 10.64 0.44 -21.86
C ARG A 372 10.73 0.81 -20.39
N LEU A 373 9.90 1.75 -19.95
CA LEU A 373 9.74 2.07 -18.54
C LEU A 373 8.70 1.13 -17.96
N GLN A 374 8.96 0.48 -16.82
CA GLN A 374 7.96 -0.35 -16.14
C GLN A 374 7.51 0.35 -14.87
N LEU A 375 6.23 0.69 -14.85
CA LEU A 375 5.66 1.62 -13.87
C LEU A 375 4.43 1.00 -13.24
N ARG A 376 4.30 1.24 -11.94
CA ARG A 376 3.12 0.94 -11.16
C ARG A 376 2.38 2.22 -10.88
N CYS A 377 1.11 2.25 -11.26
CA CYS A 377 0.25 3.41 -11.16
C CYS A 377 -0.85 3.17 -10.12
N PHE A 378 -1.01 4.12 -9.22
CA PHE A 378 -1.99 4.08 -8.14
C PHE A 378 -3.14 5.01 -8.47
N VAL A 379 -4.34 4.43 -8.60
CA VAL A 379 -5.58 5.18 -8.70
C VAL A 379 -6.30 5.11 -7.38
N PHE A 380 -6.63 6.28 -6.83
CA PHE A 380 -7.41 6.39 -5.61
C PHE A 380 -8.52 7.42 -5.79
N LYS A 381 -9.74 7.06 -5.37
CA LYS A 381 -10.98 7.84 -5.58
C LYS A 381 -11.08 8.43 -7.01
N ASN A 382 -10.84 7.61 -8.03
CA ASN A 382 -10.86 7.97 -9.46
C ASN A 382 -9.81 9.00 -9.91
N GLU A 383 -8.68 9.07 -9.22
CA GLU A 383 -7.59 9.95 -9.59
C GLU A 383 -6.28 9.19 -9.65
N LEU A 384 -5.43 9.48 -10.63
CA LEU A 384 -4.06 8.99 -10.66
C LEU A 384 -3.25 9.77 -9.61
N VAL A 385 -2.87 9.11 -8.53
CA VAL A 385 -2.24 9.75 -7.36
C VAL A 385 -0.75 9.55 -7.35
N CYS A 386 -0.29 8.35 -7.68
CA CYS A 386 1.11 7.98 -7.60
C CYS A 386 1.53 7.13 -8.79
N VAL A 387 2.78 7.30 -9.22
CA VAL A 387 3.46 6.48 -10.21
C VAL A 387 4.82 6.10 -9.62
N GLU A 388 5.08 4.81 -9.44
CA GLU A 388 6.38 4.33 -9.00
C GLU A 388 7.04 3.42 -10.04
N GLN A 389 8.37 3.39 -10.05
CA GLN A 389 9.14 2.43 -10.81
C GLN A 389 9.00 1.02 -10.21
N ILE A 390 8.81 0.01 -11.07
CA ILE A 390 8.68 -1.39 -10.64
C ILE A 390 10.03 -2.02 -10.31
N PHE A 391 10.99 -1.98 -11.24
CA PHE A 391 12.26 -2.70 -11.10
C PHE A 391 13.35 -1.81 -10.54
N VAL A 392 13.87 -2.11 -9.35
CA VAL A 392 14.82 -1.21 -8.68
C VAL A 392 16.25 -1.29 -9.24
N ASN A 393 16.56 -2.32 -10.03
CA ASN A 393 17.88 -2.54 -10.62
C ASN A 393 18.14 -1.71 -11.88
N GLU A 394 17.08 -1.10 -12.45
CA GLU A 394 17.20 -0.18 -13.57
C GLU A 394 17.32 1.26 -13.07
N ASN A 395 18.24 2.04 -13.65
CA ASN A 395 18.34 3.46 -13.31
C ASN A 395 17.53 4.27 -14.33
N PHE A 396 16.43 4.85 -13.86
CA PHE A 396 15.63 5.79 -14.64
C PHE A 396 15.88 7.24 -14.22
N GLY A 397 17.13 7.63 -13.95
CA GLY A 397 17.51 8.97 -13.49
C GLY A 397 17.13 10.10 -14.47
N PHE A 398 16.77 9.77 -15.71
CA PHE A 398 16.17 10.71 -16.66
C PHE A 398 14.68 11.00 -16.38
N LEU A 399 13.97 10.16 -15.62
CA LEU A 399 12.58 10.42 -15.21
C LEU A 399 12.47 11.74 -14.45
N ALA A 400 13.48 12.14 -13.69
CA ALA A 400 13.48 13.47 -13.06
C ALA A 400 13.32 14.63 -14.08
N LYS A 401 13.81 14.45 -15.33
CA LYS A 401 13.73 15.46 -16.40
C LYS A 401 12.47 15.31 -17.26
N ASP A 402 12.04 14.06 -17.51
CA ASP A 402 10.95 13.76 -18.45
C ASP A 402 9.62 13.38 -17.77
N ALA A 403 9.56 13.39 -16.43
CA ALA A 403 8.37 13.00 -15.66
C ALA A 403 7.12 13.79 -16.07
N GLN A 404 7.26 15.06 -16.44
CA GLN A 404 6.10 15.88 -16.86
C GLN A 404 5.40 15.29 -18.10
N SER A 405 6.16 14.87 -19.12
CA SER A 405 5.59 14.28 -20.32
C SER A 405 5.00 12.91 -20.03
N LEU A 406 5.71 12.09 -19.24
CA LEU A 406 5.25 10.77 -18.82
C LEU A 406 3.94 10.84 -18.04
N VAL A 407 3.86 11.69 -17.02
CA VAL A 407 2.66 11.89 -16.21
C VAL A 407 1.51 12.41 -17.06
N GLY A 408 1.77 13.33 -18.00
CA GLY A 408 0.76 13.80 -18.95
C GLY A 408 0.16 12.65 -19.80
N SER A 409 1.00 11.74 -20.29
CA SER A 409 0.55 10.56 -21.04
C SER A 409 -0.23 9.58 -20.15
N LEU A 410 0.25 9.31 -18.94
CA LEU A 410 -0.43 8.41 -17.99
C LEU A 410 -1.78 8.98 -17.54
N LYS A 411 -1.87 10.30 -17.29
CA LYS A 411 -3.13 10.98 -17.02
C LYS A 411 -4.10 10.91 -18.19
N SER A 412 -3.61 10.96 -19.42
CA SER A 412 -4.45 10.79 -20.61
C SER A 412 -4.90 9.34 -20.82
N TYR A 413 -4.11 8.37 -20.36
CA TYR A 413 -4.41 6.95 -20.44
C TYR A 413 -5.38 6.46 -19.36
N SER A 414 -5.20 6.93 -18.13
CA SER A 414 -5.95 6.47 -16.93
C SER A 414 -7.48 6.55 -17.00
N PRO A 415 -8.14 7.50 -17.71
CA PRO A 415 -9.59 7.57 -17.80
C PRO A 415 -10.21 6.31 -18.41
N ARG A 416 -9.49 5.64 -19.33
CA ARG A 416 -9.96 4.37 -19.93
C ARG A 416 -10.07 3.26 -18.88
N ILE A 417 -9.14 3.24 -17.93
CA ILE A 417 -9.13 2.27 -16.82
C ILE A 417 -10.25 2.62 -15.84
N MET A 418 -10.34 3.89 -15.45
CA MET A 418 -11.36 4.38 -14.52
C MET A 418 -12.78 4.15 -15.05
N GLU A 419 -13.01 4.28 -16.36
CA GLU A 419 -14.32 3.97 -16.95
C GLU A 419 -14.74 2.52 -16.67
N VAL A 420 -13.81 1.57 -16.81
CA VAL A 420 -14.06 0.15 -16.56
C VAL A 420 -14.25 -0.11 -15.06
N LEU A 421 -13.41 0.47 -14.21
CA LEU A 421 -13.52 0.37 -12.75
C LEU A 421 -14.84 0.93 -12.23
N ASN A 422 -15.26 2.10 -12.72
CA ASN A 422 -16.51 2.74 -12.33
C ASN A 422 -17.74 1.89 -12.70
N LYS A 423 -17.71 1.21 -13.85
CA LYS A 423 -18.78 0.25 -14.23
C LYS A 423 -18.87 -0.93 -13.26
N ALA A 424 -17.76 -1.28 -12.60
CA ALA A 424 -17.72 -2.30 -11.56
C ALA A 424 -17.92 -1.74 -10.13
N GLY A 425 -18.20 -0.44 -9.98
CA GLY A 425 -18.34 0.21 -8.68
C GLY A 425 -17.01 0.35 -7.91
N VAL A 426 -15.88 0.27 -8.61
CA VAL A 426 -14.54 0.38 -8.03
C VAL A 426 -13.99 1.78 -8.31
N GLN A 427 -13.47 2.44 -7.28
CA GLN A 427 -12.89 3.79 -7.39
C GLN A 427 -11.38 3.81 -7.12
N SER A 428 -10.79 2.67 -6.75
CA SER A 428 -9.38 2.60 -6.37
C SER A 428 -8.78 1.28 -6.81
N ALA A 429 -7.62 1.35 -7.43
CA ALA A 429 -6.92 0.20 -8.01
C ALA A 429 -5.43 0.52 -8.18
N ILE A 430 -4.63 -0.52 -8.34
CA ILE A 430 -3.24 -0.42 -8.77
C ILE A 430 -3.16 -1.05 -10.15
N PHE A 431 -2.48 -0.42 -11.11
CA PHE A 431 -2.25 -1.03 -12.41
C PHE A 431 -0.80 -0.86 -12.82
N ASP A 432 -0.22 -1.93 -13.38
CA ASP A 432 1.14 -1.94 -13.86
C ASP A 432 1.12 -1.71 -15.38
N VAL A 433 2.05 -0.90 -15.88
CA VAL A 433 2.19 -0.57 -17.31
C VAL A 433 3.63 -0.65 -17.76
N THR A 434 3.81 -0.82 -19.06
CA THR A 434 5.08 -0.52 -19.74
C THR A 434 4.89 0.68 -20.65
N VAL A 435 5.85 1.60 -20.64
CA VAL A 435 5.83 2.79 -21.48
C VAL A 435 7.04 2.78 -22.40
N SER A 436 6.80 2.83 -23.71
CA SER A 436 7.87 2.92 -24.70
C SER A 436 8.61 4.24 -24.60
N THR A 437 9.93 4.16 -24.41
CA THR A 437 10.82 5.33 -24.41
C THR A 437 10.93 6.00 -25.79
N LYS A 438 10.54 5.30 -26.87
CA LYS A 438 10.68 5.79 -28.25
C LYS A 438 9.47 6.60 -28.73
N ASN A 439 8.26 6.15 -28.40
CA ASN A 439 7.01 6.72 -28.93
C ASN A 439 5.97 7.02 -27.84
N GLY A 440 6.29 6.77 -26.55
CA GLY A 440 5.37 7.02 -25.43
C GLY A 440 4.17 6.08 -25.37
N GLU A 441 4.17 5.00 -26.15
CA GLU A 441 3.10 4.01 -26.16
C GLU A 441 2.97 3.31 -24.80
N ILE A 442 1.76 3.28 -24.24
CA ILE A 442 1.44 2.71 -22.93
C ILE A 442 0.69 1.40 -23.13
N GLU A 443 1.20 0.32 -22.52
CA GLU A 443 0.59 -1.00 -22.57
C GLU A 443 0.40 -1.53 -21.15
N MET A 444 -0.79 -2.04 -20.84
CA MET A 444 -1.09 -2.53 -19.49
C MET A 444 -0.53 -3.94 -19.30
N LEU A 445 0.21 -4.12 -18.22
CA LEU A 445 0.66 -5.43 -17.77
C LEU A 445 -0.48 -6.14 -17.04
N ASN A 446 -0.99 -5.49 -15.98
CA ASN A 446 -2.01 -6.07 -15.13
C ASN A 446 -2.69 -4.99 -14.26
N ILE A 447 -3.76 -5.38 -13.58
CA ILE A 447 -4.50 -4.53 -12.64
C ILE A 447 -4.86 -5.32 -11.37
N TYR A 448 -4.77 -4.64 -10.24
CA TYR A 448 -4.87 -5.22 -8.91
C TYR A 448 -5.75 -4.37 -8.01
N ARG A 449 -6.27 -5.00 -6.96
CA ARG A 449 -6.99 -4.29 -5.91
C ARG A 449 -6.03 -3.32 -5.21
N PHE A 450 -6.54 -2.15 -4.84
CA PHE A 450 -5.76 -1.21 -4.04
C PHE A 450 -5.32 -1.88 -2.73
N GLY A 451 -4.01 -1.87 -2.45
CA GLY A 451 -3.41 -2.55 -1.29
C GLY A 451 -3.40 -4.08 -1.31
N SER A 452 -3.56 -4.74 -2.46
CA SER A 452 -3.31 -6.18 -2.57
C SER A 452 -1.85 -6.55 -2.86
N LEU A 453 -1.01 -5.58 -3.21
CA LEU A 453 0.40 -5.80 -3.50
C LEU A 453 1.25 -5.47 -2.26
N PRO A 454 2.42 -6.11 -2.10
CA PRO A 454 3.38 -5.68 -1.10
C PRO A 454 3.86 -4.25 -1.38
N ASN A 455 4.43 -3.61 -0.34
CA ASN A 455 5.03 -2.29 -0.47
C ASN A 455 6.16 -2.33 -1.52
N GLY A 456 6.18 -1.31 -2.38
CA GLY A 456 7.19 -1.13 -3.42
C GLY A 456 8.23 -0.09 -2.98
N LEU A 457 8.48 0.91 -3.83
CA LEU A 457 9.31 2.06 -3.48
C LEU A 457 8.61 3.00 -2.50
N LEU A 458 7.28 2.96 -2.46
CA LEU A 458 6.48 3.58 -1.41
C LEU A 458 5.70 2.57 -0.59
N GLN A 459 5.49 2.95 0.66
CA GLN A 459 4.46 2.34 1.48
C GLN A 459 3.11 2.89 1.03
N LEU A 460 2.07 2.06 1.06
CA LEU A 460 0.74 2.49 0.63
C LEU A 460 0.20 3.65 1.48
N GLU A 461 0.69 3.78 2.70
CA GLU A 461 0.36 4.88 3.61
C GLU A 461 0.88 6.23 3.13
N ASP A 462 2.06 6.26 2.52
CA ASP A 462 2.62 7.48 1.94
C ASP A 462 1.77 7.96 0.76
N ILE A 463 1.14 7.02 0.04
CA ILE A 463 0.20 7.33 -1.05
C ILE A 463 -1.09 7.93 -0.50
N TYR A 464 -1.62 7.39 0.60
CA TYR A 464 -2.77 8.00 1.29
C TYR A 464 -2.44 9.38 1.85
N HIS A 465 -1.29 9.51 2.51
CA HIS A 465 -0.80 10.79 3.01
C HIS A 465 -0.77 11.82 1.87
N PHE A 466 -0.10 11.48 0.77
CA PHE A 466 0.01 12.37 -0.38
C PHE A 466 -1.36 12.71 -0.98
N TYR A 467 -2.28 11.75 -1.13
CA TYR A 467 -3.62 12.02 -1.65
C TYR A 467 -4.39 13.04 -0.82
N TYR A 468 -4.33 12.91 0.51
CA TYR A 468 -5.10 13.76 1.42
C TYR A 468 -4.43 15.11 1.68
N THR A 469 -3.12 15.26 1.49
CA THR A 469 -2.40 16.51 1.77
C THR A 469 -1.95 17.27 0.52
N GLY A 470 -1.79 16.58 -0.62
CA GLY A 470 -1.15 17.12 -1.81
C GLY A 470 0.33 17.47 -1.62
N LYS A 471 0.95 17.00 -0.52
CA LYS A 471 2.33 17.31 -0.13
C LYS A 471 3.17 16.05 0.01
N SER A 472 4.41 16.14 -0.44
CA SER A 472 5.45 15.13 -0.17
C SER A 472 6.14 15.34 1.19
N ASP A 473 5.76 16.38 1.94
CA ASP A 473 6.37 16.71 3.22
C ASP A 473 6.18 15.58 4.24
N GLY A 474 7.29 15.16 4.84
CA GLY A 474 7.29 14.05 5.80
C GLY A 474 7.25 12.66 5.16
N LEU A 475 7.10 12.53 3.84
CA LEU A 475 7.36 11.26 3.15
C LEU A 475 8.87 10.96 3.22
N LYS A 476 9.22 9.76 3.68
CA LYS A 476 10.61 9.27 3.73
C LYS A 476 10.67 8.00 2.88
N PRO A 477 11.00 8.11 1.58
CA PRO A 477 11.16 6.92 0.76
C PRO A 477 12.37 6.13 1.29
N PRO A 478 12.48 4.84 0.96
CA PRO A 478 13.70 4.09 1.19
C PRO A 478 14.92 4.88 0.69
N GLU A 479 16.09 4.69 1.30
CA GLU A 479 17.33 5.38 0.89
C GLU A 479 17.63 5.25 -0.62
N LEU A 480 17.02 4.26 -1.26
CA LEU A 480 17.18 3.97 -2.67
C LEU A 480 16.29 4.80 -3.62
N ALA A 481 15.30 5.56 -3.14
CA ALA A 481 14.31 6.23 -3.98
C ALA A 481 14.34 7.75 -3.89
N ASP A 482 14.25 8.39 -5.06
CA ASP A 482 13.98 9.81 -5.22
C ASP A 482 12.47 10.01 -5.52
N MET A 483 11.95 11.19 -5.18
CA MET A 483 10.54 11.54 -5.39
C MET A 483 10.39 12.93 -5.99
N ALA A 484 9.37 13.10 -6.82
CA ALA A 484 8.95 14.40 -7.35
C ALA A 484 7.42 14.49 -7.40
N VAL A 485 6.89 15.69 -7.20
CA VAL A 485 5.45 15.97 -7.44
C VAL A 485 5.30 16.65 -8.78
N VAL A 486 4.61 15.98 -9.70
CA VAL A 486 4.48 16.41 -11.09
C VAL A 486 3.00 16.46 -11.44
N ASP A 487 2.49 17.68 -11.68
CA ASP A 487 1.08 17.91 -12.00
C ASP A 487 0.12 17.23 -10.97
N GLY A 488 0.44 17.33 -9.67
CA GLY A 488 -0.36 16.71 -8.61
C GLY A 488 -0.27 15.18 -8.50
N VAL A 489 0.66 14.55 -9.23
CA VAL A 489 0.97 13.12 -9.12
C VAL A 489 2.32 12.94 -8.44
N LEU A 490 2.38 12.06 -7.44
CA LEU A 490 3.64 11.67 -6.81
C LEU A 490 4.37 10.69 -7.73
N VAL A 491 5.58 11.03 -8.15
CA VAL A 491 6.43 10.19 -9.00
C VAL A 491 7.61 9.71 -8.18
N VAL A 492 7.76 8.39 -8.06
CA VAL A 492 8.82 7.76 -7.27
C VAL A 492 9.66 6.85 -8.17
N PHE A 493 10.97 7.02 -8.09
CA PHE A 493 11.91 6.31 -8.96
C PHE A 493 13.19 6.02 -8.19
N VAL A 494 13.98 5.07 -8.67
CA VAL A 494 15.27 4.77 -8.05
C VAL A 494 16.22 5.94 -8.27
N GLY A 495 16.75 6.45 -7.16
CA GLY A 495 17.60 7.63 -7.17
C GLY A 495 18.92 7.39 -7.89
N ALA A 496 19.50 8.49 -8.39
CA ALA A 496 20.74 8.42 -9.16
C ALA A 496 21.93 7.87 -8.35
N ASN A 497 21.90 8.06 -7.02
CA ASN A 497 22.93 7.58 -6.10
C ASN A 497 22.72 6.12 -5.66
N SER A 498 21.48 5.66 -5.70
CA SER A 498 21.00 4.37 -5.20
C SER A 498 21.31 3.21 -6.14
N SER A 499 21.09 3.45 -7.44
CA SER A 499 21.36 2.49 -8.51
C SER A 499 22.86 2.31 -8.80
N ARG A 500 23.70 3.28 -8.42
CA ARG A 500 25.16 3.24 -8.61
C ARG A 500 25.85 2.33 -7.58
N LEU A 501 25.29 2.20 -6.38
CA LEU A 501 25.85 1.40 -5.30
C LEU A 501 25.54 -0.11 -5.44
N ASN A 502 24.34 -0.47 -5.94
CA ASN A 502 23.94 -1.89 -6.02
C ASN A 502 24.42 -2.63 -7.29
N LYS A 503 24.79 -1.95 -8.38
CA LYS A 503 25.49 -2.63 -9.49
C LYS A 503 26.90 -3.12 -9.10
N HIS A 504 27.44 -2.61 -7.99
CA HIS A 504 28.78 -2.88 -7.50
C HIS A 504 28.81 -3.44 -6.08
N ALA A 505 27.81 -4.23 -5.68
CA ALA A 505 27.95 -5.15 -4.55
C ALA A 505 28.89 -6.31 -4.94
N TRP A 506 30.15 -5.97 -5.20
CA TRP A 506 31.22 -6.92 -5.48
C TRP A 506 31.91 -7.19 -4.15
N CYS A 507 32.21 -8.46 -3.88
CA CYS A 507 33.19 -8.76 -2.85
C CYS A 507 34.49 -8.04 -3.25
N PRO A 508 35.17 -7.30 -2.35
CA PRO A 508 36.41 -6.59 -2.67
C PRO A 508 37.52 -7.47 -3.27
N LYS A 509 37.37 -8.80 -3.19
CA LYS A 509 38.30 -9.79 -3.72
C LYS A 509 38.07 -10.16 -5.19
N ASP A 510 36.91 -9.86 -5.78
CA ASP A 510 36.55 -10.29 -7.15
C ASP A 510 36.81 -9.20 -8.22
N ILE A 511 37.48 -8.11 -7.85
CA ILE A 511 37.68 -6.90 -8.68
C ILE A 511 38.66 -7.12 -9.87
N GLY A 512 39.28 -8.29 -9.98
CA GLY A 512 40.32 -8.57 -10.99
C GLY A 512 39.88 -8.49 -12.46
N ASN A 513 38.57 -8.58 -12.76
CA ASN A 513 38.06 -8.75 -14.13
C ASN A 513 36.93 -7.78 -14.52
N LEU A 514 37.00 -6.52 -14.11
CA LEU A 514 36.05 -5.51 -14.60
C LEU A 514 36.42 -5.05 -16.02
N SER A 515 35.56 -5.34 -17.01
CA SER A 515 35.58 -4.64 -18.30
C SER A 515 34.75 -3.36 -18.21
N PHE A 516 35.39 -2.19 -18.28
CA PHE A 516 34.70 -0.91 -18.32
C PHE A 516 34.16 -0.65 -19.73
N ASN A 517 32.84 -0.70 -19.89
CA ASN A 517 32.20 -0.49 -21.20
C ASN A 517 32.10 1.00 -21.56
N THR A 518 32.18 1.90 -20.57
CA THR A 518 32.22 3.35 -20.79
C THR A 518 33.29 4.04 -19.93
N HIS A 519 33.68 5.25 -20.31
CA HIS A 519 34.63 6.05 -19.51
C HIS A 519 34.03 6.52 -18.19
N GLU A 520 32.70 6.59 -18.07
CA GLU A 520 32.00 7.02 -16.86
C GLU A 520 32.10 5.94 -15.79
N ASP A 521 32.00 4.66 -16.17
CA ASP A 521 32.16 3.51 -15.27
C ASP A 521 33.54 3.49 -14.60
N LEU A 522 34.59 3.86 -15.35
CA LEU A 522 35.96 3.97 -14.83
C LEU A 522 36.12 5.15 -13.85
N ILE A 523 35.54 6.31 -14.17
CA ILE A 523 35.64 7.50 -13.32
C ILE A 523 34.91 7.28 -11.99
N ASP A 524 33.74 6.63 -12.03
CA ASP A 524 32.96 6.35 -10.83
C ASP A 524 33.60 5.24 -9.97
N TYR A 525 34.24 4.23 -10.58
CA TYR A 525 35.10 3.28 -9.86
C TYR A 525 36.26 3.97 -9.13
N LEU A 526 36.95 4.90 -9.81
CA LEU A 526 38.06 5.65 -9.22
C LEU A 526 37.59 6.51 -8.04
N ARG A 527 36.40 7.13 -8.15
CA ARG A 527 35.80 7.91 -7.04
C ARG A 527 35.50 7.04 -5.83
N PHE A 528 34.96 5.84 -6.04
CA PHE A 528 34.69 4.88 -4.98
C PHE A 528 35.98 4.46 -4.24
N GLN A 529 37.04 4.13 -4.98
CA GLN A 529 38.35 3.80 -4.39
C GLN A 529 38.95 4.96 -3.57
N THR A 530 38.67 6.21 -3.96
CA THR A 530 39.16 7.39 -3.22
C THR A 530 38.29 7.83 -2.05
N GLN A 531 37.11 7.23 -1.84
CA GLN A 531 36.22 7.57 -0.72
C GLN A 531 36.53 6.79 0.58
N GLU A 532 37.41 5.77 0.52
CA GLU A 532 37.99 5.11 1.70
C GLU A 532 39.53 5.25 1.78
N MET A 533 40.03 6.47 1.55
CA MET A 533 41.30 6.97 2.06
C MET A 533 41.11 8.40 2.57
#